data_AF-A0A9E4LQV6-F1
#
_entry.id   AF-A0A9E4LQV6-F1
#
_cell.length_a   1.000
_cell.length_b   1.000
_cell.length_c   1.000
_cell.angle_alpha   90.00
_cell.angle_beta   90.00
_cell.angle_gamma   90.00
#
_symmetry.space_group_name_H-M   'P 1'
#
loop_
_entity.id
_entity.type
_entity.pdbx_description
1 polymer ?
#
loop_
_entity_poly.entity_id
_entity_poly.type
_entity_poly.pdbx_seq_one_letter_code
_entity_poly.pdbx_strand_id
1 'polypeptide(L)'
;MAQTVAPPEAAEQVPPLRQRRRELPWPLNIYQTAVGKKYVMAVTGIGLLAFVIVHMIGNLHLYEGPTQINEYAEALRDLGGHLVPRTLILWVMRIGLLAMFVLHIHSAWSLKEISRRSSPRANWVSGNKRYAGGQDYVAVNFASRTMRWTGPIVGLYVLFHLADLTWGWWLGGDYVRGDVYHNVVESLSSIPVAIIYIVANVALSVHIYHGMWSAFQTLGVNNPRFNHLRRGLATVIAGGILVGNLSFPIMVQAGVVA
;
A
#
# COMPACT_ATOMS: atom_id res chain seq x y z
N MET A 1 -14.58 78.60 10.57
CA MET A 1 -13.99 77.74 9.54
C MET A 1 -14.01 76.31 10.06
N ALA A 2 -14.95 75.48 9.59
CA ALA A 2 -15.02 74.07 9.98
C ALA A 2 -14.03 73.27 9.12
N GLN A 3 -13.02 72.68 9.75
CA GLN A 3 -12.12 71.74 9.07
C GLN A 3 -12.85 70.41 8.91
N THR A 4 -13.16 70.04 7.67
CA THR A 4 -13.65 68.70 7.33
C THR A 4 -12.48 67.72 7.45
N VAL A 5 -12.55 66.82 8.42
CA VAL A 5 -11.63 65.68 8.55
C VAL A 5 -11.86 64.77 7.33
N ALA A 6 -10.83 64.58 6.50
CA ALA A 6 -10.88 63.63 5.40
C ALA A 6 -11.16 62.21 5.94
N PRO A 7 -11.96 61.39 5.26
CA PRO A 7 -12.18 60.00 5.67
C PRO A 7 -10.82 59.27 5.69
N PRO A 8 -10.60 58.32 6.62
CA PRO A 8 -9.35 57.58 6.68
C PRO A 8 -9.09 56.96 5.30
N GLU A 9 -7.88 57.18 4.77
CA GLU A 9 -7.40 56.52 3.57
C GLU A 9 -7.78 55.05 3.63
N ALA A 10 -8.43 54.56 2.58
CA ALA A 10 -8.89 53.19 2.47
C ALA A 10 -7.77 52.26 2.92
N ALA A 11 -7.97 51.61 4.08
CA ALA A 11 -6.98 50.74 4.68
C ALA A 11 -6.45 49.80 3.60
N GLU A 12 -5.17 49.94 3.28
CA GLU A 12 -4.48 49.15 2.27
C GLU A 12 -4.77 47.68 2.58
N GLN A 13 -5.59 47.05 1.73
CA GLN A 13 -6.03 45.67 1.98
C GLN A 13 -4.81 44.78 1.84
N VAL A 14 -4.16 44.46 2.97
CA VAL A 14 -3.02 43.55 3.00
C VAL A 14 -3.48 42.24 2.37
N PRO A 15 -2.92 41.82 1.21
CA PRO A 15 -3.35 40.60 0.57
C PRO A 15 -3.13 39.44 1.56
N PRO A 16 -4.09 38.50 1.67
CA PRO A 16 -3.95 37.41 2.62
C PRO A 16 -2.66 36.64 2.32
N LEU A 17 -1.80 36.50 3.33
CA LEU A 17 -0.53 35.75 3.25
C LEU A 17 -0.71 34.31 2.71
N ARG A 18 -1.93 33.78 2.80
CA ARG A 18 -2.29 32.45 2.31
C ARG A 18 -3.54 32.52 1.47
N GLN A 19 -3.38 32.36 0.16
CA GLN A 19 -4.51 32.18 -0.76
C GLN A 19 -5.32 30.95 -0.35
N ARG A 20 -6.63 31.14 -0.17
CA ARG A 20 -7.55 30.04 0.17
C ARG A 20 -7.63 29.11 -1.03
N ARG A 21 -7.32 27.83 -0.83
CA ARG A 21 -7.40 26.82 -1.90
C ARG A 21 -8.87 26.67 -2.32
N ARG A 22 -9.15 26.62 -3.62
CA ARG A 22 -10.51 26.40 -4.13
C ARG A 22 -11.09 25.12 -3.51
N GLU A 23 -12.20 25.28 -2.82
CA GLU A 23 -12.95 24.17 -2.21
C GLU A 23 -13.66 23.40 -3.33
N LEU A 24 -13.48 22.08 -3.34
CA LEU A 24 -14.19 21.20 -4.28
C LEU A 24 -15.61 20.90 -3.76
N PRO A 25 -16.53 20.44 -4.62
CA PRO A 25 -17.85 20.00 -4.16
C PRO A 25 -17.76 18.78 -3.24
N TRP A 26 -18.78 18.58 -2.41
CA TRP A 26 -18.90 17.38 -1.58
C TRP A 26 -19.05 16.12 -2.46
N PRO A 27 -18.41 14.98 -2.13
CA PRO A 27 -17.55 14.71 -0.96
C PRO A 27 -16.04 14.97 -1.17
N LEU A 28 -15.64 15.51 -2.34
CA LEU A 28 -14.22 15.71 -2.69
C LEU A 28 -13.52 16.73 -1.76
N ASN A 29 -14.26 17.67 -1.17
CA ASN A 29 -13.74 18.60 -0.16
C ASN A 29 -13.13 17.88 1.06
N ILE A 30 -13.75 16.80 1.54
CA ILE A 30 -13.25 16.01 2.67
C ILE A 30 -11.88 15.43 2.32
N TYR A 31 -11.73 14.92 1.10
CA TYR A 31 -10.46 14.39 0.61
C TYR A 31 -9.37 15.45 0.45
N GLN A 32 -9.72 16.74 0.26
CA GLN A 32 -8.70 17.79 0.20
C GLN A 32 -7.94 17.93 1.53
N THR A 33 -8.58 17.58 2.66
CA THR A 33 -8.02 17.68 4.01
C THR A 33 -6.96 16.60 4.29
N ALA A 34 -6.07 16.87 5.25
CA ALA A 34 -5.10 15.88 5.73
C ALA A 34 -5.79 14.70 6.43
N VAL A 35 -6.91 14.93 7.11
CA VAL A 35 -7.68 13.89 7.81
C VAL A 35 -8.33 12.94 6.80
N GLY A 36 -9.05 13.47 5.81
CA GLY A 36 -9.69 12.66 4.77
C GLY A 36 -8.69 11.78 4.01
N LYS A 37 -7.50 12.30 3.68
CA LYS A 37 -6.43 11.50 3.05
C LYS A 37 -5.91 10.37 3.92
N LYS A 38 -5.77 10.58 5.24
CA LYS A 38 -5.38 9.51 6.16
C LYS A 38 -6.44 8.41 6.22
N TYR A 39 -7.71 8.78 6.28
CA TYR A 39 -8.81 7.81 6.22
C TYR A 39 -8.78 7.00 4.93
N VAL A 40 -8.65 7.65 3.76
CA VAL A 40 -8.54 6.95 2.48
C VAL A 40 -7.34 6.00 2.48
N MET A 41 -6.17 6.46 2.92
CA MET A 41 -4.98 5.61 3.03
C MET A 41 -5.21 4.38 3.91
N ALA A 42 -5.86 4.55 5.06
CA ALA A 42 -6.11 3.46 6.01
C ALA A 42 -7.11 2.45 5.44
N VAL A 43 -8.23 2.91 4.86
CA VAL A 43 -9.26 2.04 4.28
C VAL A 43 -8.71 1.27 3.09
N THR A 44 -8.01 1.95 2.17
CA THR A 44 -7.39 1.26 1.02
C THR A 44 -6.28 0.32 1.47
N GLY A 45 -5.49 0.68 2.49
CA GLY A 45 -4.46 -0.18 3.06
C GLY A 45 -5.04 -1.48 3.67
N ILE A 46 -6.18 -1.40 4.35
CA ILE A 46 -6.89 -2.58 4.88
C ILE A 46 -7.40 -3.46 3.74
N GLY A 47 -8.00 -2.87 2.70
CA GLY A 47 -8.47 -3.63 1.53
C GLY A 47 -7.34 -4.34 0.79
N LEU A 48 -6.20 -3.66 0.61
CA LEU A 48 -5.00 -4.24 0.00
C LEU A 48 -4.38 -5.33 0.89
N LEU A 49 -4.36 -5.17 2.21
CA LEU A 49 -3.91 -6.21 3.13
C LEU A 49 -4.79 -7.45 3.05
N ALA A 50 -6.11 -7.29 3.03
CA ALA A 50 -7.05 -8.40 2.87
C ALA A 50 -6.79 -9.15 1.55
N PHE A 51 -6.53 -8.41 0.46
CA PHE A 51 -6.13 -9.02 -0.81
C PHE A 51 -4.81 -9.78 -0.71
N VAL A 52 -3.76 -9.22 -0.09
CA VAL A 52 -2.47 -9.92 0.06
C VAL A 52 -2.64 -11.23 0.84
N ILE A 53 -3.47 -11.25 1.88
CA ILE A 53 -3.76 -12.47 2.65
C ILE A 53 -4.46 -13.51 1.77
N VAL A 54 -5.56 -13.13 1.10
CA VAL A 54 -6.31 -14.06 0.24
C VAL A 54 -5.46 -14.53 -0.94
N HIS A 55 -4.65 -13.63 -1.50
CA HIS A 55 -3.74 -13.94 -2.60
C HIS A 55 -2.65 -14.93 -2.16
N MET A 56 -2.03 -14.73 -1.00
CA MET A 56 -1.08 -15.70 -0.43
C MET A 56 -1.75 -17.05 -0.20
N ILE A 57 -2.96 -17.09 0.40
CA ILE A 57 -3.71 -18.34 0.61
C ILE A 57 -3.99 -19.04 -0.71
N GLY A 58 -4.45 -18.31 -1.73
CA GLY A 58 -4.67 -18.86 -3.08
C GLY A 58 -3.38 -19.42 -3.69
N ASN A 59 -2.25 -18.77 -3.45
CA ASN A 59 -0.95 -19.25 -3.92
C ASN A 59 -0.46 -20.50 -3.17
N LEU A 60 -0.95 -20.79 -1.95
CA LEU A 60 -0.61 -22.03 -1.25
C LEU A 60 -1.08 -23.29 -2.01
N HIS A 61 -2.09 -23.18 -2.88
CA HIS A 61 -2.48 -24.26 -3.80
C HIS A 61 -1.33 -24.70 -4.73
N LEU A 62 -0.26 -23.91 -4.88
CA LEU A 62 0.96 -24.34 -5.58
C LEU A 62 1.53 -25.65 -4.98
N TYR A 63 1.44 -25.81 -3.66
CA TYR A 63 1.94 -27.00 -2.95
C TYR A 63 1.02 -28.22 -3.10
N GLU A 64 -0.20 -28.04 -3.58
CA GLU A 64 -1.13 -29.14 -3.83
C GLU A 64 -0.90 -29.79 -5.21
N GLY A 65 -0.19 -29.10 -6.09
CA GLY A 65 0.22 -29.58 -7.40
C GLY A 65 -0.41 -28.80 -8.57
N PRO A 66 -0.01 -29.12 -9.82
CA PRO A 66 -0.39 -28.34 -11.00
C PRO A 66 -1.89 -28.30 -11.26
N THR A 67 -2.60 -29.39 -10.95
CA THR A 67 -4.04 -29.49 -11.22
C THR A 67 -4.81 -28.54 -10.31
N GLN A 68 -4.55 -28.57 -9.00
CA GLN A 68 -5.29 -27.82 -7.99
C GLN A 68 -5.14 -26.31 -8.16
N ILE A 69 -3.92 -25.81 -8.40
CA ILE A 69 -3.72 -24.37 -8.62
C ILE A 69 -4.34 -23.89 -9.94
N ASN A 70 -4.29 -24.70 -11.00
CA ASN A 70 -4.87 -24.34 -12.29
C ASN A 70 -6.41 -24.38 -12.24
N GLU A 71 -6.99 -25.35 -11.55
CA GLU A 71 -8.43 -25.41 -11.27
C GLU A 71 -8.88 -24.24 -10.40
N TYR A 72 -8.14 -23.90 -9.33
CA TYR A 72 -8.42 -22.73 -8.50
C TYR A 72 -8.40 -21.45 -9.34
N ALA A 73 -7.40 -21.29 -10.21
CA ALA A 73 -7.30 -20.15 -11.10
C ALA A 73 -8.46 -20.07 -12.10
N GLU A 74 -8.98 -21.22 -12.56
CA GLU A 74 -10.15 -21.30 -13.43
C GLU A 74 -11.45 -21.01 -12.68
N ALA A 75 -11.62 -21.54 -11.47
CA ALA A 75 -12.77 -21.28 -10.61
C ALA A 75 -12.90 -19.78 -10.28
N LEU A 76 -11.78 -19.09 -10.11
CA LEU A 76 -11.76 -17.63 -9.99
C LEU A 76 -12.37 -16.95 -11.22
N ARG A 77 -12.10 -17.44 -12.44
CA ARG A 77 -12.64 -16.86 -13.68
C ARG A 77 -14.14 -17.07 -13.80
N ASP A 78 -14.69 -18.07 -13.12
CA ASP A 78 -16.11 -18.42 -13.15
C ASP A 78 -16.82 -18.22 -11.80
N LEU A 79 -16.34 -17.28 -10.96
CA LEU A 79 -16.81 -17.09 -9.58
C LEU A 79 -18.32 -16.83 -9.43
N GLY A 80 -18.99 -16.41 -10.50
CA GLY A 80 -20.43 -16.14 -10.52
C GLY A 80 -21.25 -17.20 -11.27
N GLY A 81 -20.60 -18.27 -11.73
CA GLY A 81 -21.18 -19.31 -12.56
C GLY A 81 -22.01 -18.75 -13.71
N HIS A 82 -23.20 -19.31 -13.88
CA HIS A 82 -24.16 -18.86 -14.90
C HIS A 82 -24.91 -17.55 -14.57
N LEU A 83 -24.72 -16.95 -13.38
CA LEU A 83 -25.45 -15.73 -12.98
C LEU A 83 -24.86 -14.45 -13.59
N VAL A 84 -23.57 -14.45 -13.92
CA VAL A 84 -22.86 -13.31 -14.51
C VAL A 84 -21.87 -13.80 -15.56
N PRO A 85 -21.48 -12.96 -16.53
CA PRO A 85 -20.49 -13.33 -17.53
C PRO A 85 -19.17 -13.81 -16.90
N ARG A 86 -18.58 -14.84 -17.49
CA ARG A 86 -17.23 -15.33 -17.12
C ARG A 86 -16.27 -14.15 -17.07
N THR A 87 -15.40 -14.14 -16.06
CA THR A 87 -14.41 -13.11 -15.73
C THR A 87 -14.95 -11.75 -15.24
N LEU A 88 -16.26 -11.48 -15.28
CA LEU A 88 -16.79 -10.17 -14.88
C LEU A 88 -16.44 -9.83 -13.43
N ILE A 89 -16.69 -10.75 -12.50
CA ILE A 89 -16.38 -10.53 -11.07
C ILE A 89 -14.88 -10.30 -10.88
N LEU A 90 -14.03 -11.08 -11.55
CA LEU A 90 -12.58 -10.87 -11.48
C LEU A 90 -12.17 -9.49 -11.98
N TRP A 91 -12.75 -9.01 -13.08
CA TRP A 91 -12.46 -7.68 -13.59
C TRP A 91 -12.89 -6.58 -12.63
N VAL A 92 -14.06 -6.71 -12.00
CA VAL A 92 -14.51 -5.79 -10.94
C VAL A 92 -13.52 -5.79 -9.79
N MET A 93 -13.10 -6.97 -9.30
CA MET A 93 -12.10 -7.08 -8.25
C MET A 93 -10.77 -6.45 -8.65
N ARG A 94 -10.28 -6.69 -9.87
CA ARG A 94 -9.04 -6.11 -10.41
C ARG A 94 -9.08 -4.58 -10.48
N ILE A 95 -10.16 -4.03 -11.02
CA ILE A 95 -10.36 -2.58 -11.11
C ILE A 95 -10.45 -1.97 -9.70
N GLY A 96 -11.19 -2.62 -8.79
CA GLY A 96 -11.27 -2.21 -7.39
C GLY A 96 -9.92 -2.20 -6.69
N LEU A 97 -9.12 -3.25 -6.87
CA LEU A 97 -7.76 -3.36 -6.32
C LEU A 97 -6.83 -2.28 -6.89
N LEU A 98 -6.86 -2.07 -8.21
CA LEU A 98 -6.08 -1.02 -8.85
C LEU A 98 -6.48 0.37 -8.33
N ALA A 99 -7.78 0.64 -8.18
CA ALA A 99 -8.27 1.88 -7.62
C ALA A 99 -7.80 2.07 -6.17
N MET A 100 -7.91 1.04 -5.32
CA MET A 100 -7.39 1.09 -3.94
C MET A 100 -5.89 1.34 -3.90
N PHE A 101 -5.11 0.67 -4.75
CA PHE A 101 -3.66 0.84 -4.85
C PHE A 101 -3.27 2.26 -5.26
N VAL A 102 -3.90 2.80 -6.31
CA VAL A 102 -3.65 4.17 -6.78
C VAL A 102 -4.05 5.19 -5.71
N LEU A 103 -5.21 5.02 -5.06
CA LEU A 103 -5.66 5.90 -3.99
C LEU A 103 -4.75 5.82 -2.75
N HIS A 104 -4.23 4.63 -2.44
CA HIS A 104 -3.25 4.42 -1.36
C HIS A 104 -1.95 5.20 -1.64
N ILE A 105 -1.38 5.06 -2.84
CA ILE A 105 -0.18 5.80 -3.24
C ILE A 105 -0.45 7.31 -3.30
N HIS A 106 -1.56 7.73 -3.90
CA HIS A 106 -1.88 9.14 -4.06
C HIS A 106 -2.10 9.83 -2.70
N SER A 107 -2.80 9.17 -1.76
CA SER A 107 -2.96 9.68 -0.40
C SER A 107 -1.62 9.77 0.34
N ALA A 108 -0.74 8.77 0.19
CA ALA A 108 0.63 8.79 0.75
C ALA A 108 1.46 9.95 0.22
N TRP A 109 1.51 10.11 -1.10
CA TRP A 109 2.25 11.18 -1.75
C TRP A 109 1.69 12.56 -1.40
N SER A 110 0.35 12.71 -1.39
CA SER A 110 -0.29 13.98 -1.04
C SER A 110 -0.03 14.37 0.42
N LEU A 111 -0.05 13.41 1.36
CA LEU A 111 0.29 13.66 2.76
C LEU A 111 1.77 14.01 2.94
N LYS A 112 2.66 13.32 2.22
CA LYS A 112 4.10 13.67 2.17
C LYS A 112 4.29 15.11 1.69
N GLU A 113 3.59 15.52 0.65
CA GLU A 113 3.69 16.87 0.09
C GLU A 113 3.11 17.94 1.03
N ILE A 114 1.96 17.68 1.66
CA ILE A 114 1.39 18.56 2.69
C ILE A 114 2.38 18.74 3.84
N SER A 115 2.99 17.65 4.32
CA SER A 115 4.00 17.68 5.38
C SER A 115 5.23 18.51 4.97
N ARG A 116 5.74 18.30 3.75
CA ARG A 116 6.89 19.01 3.18
C ARG A 116 6.64 20.51 3.07
N ARG A 117 5.48 20.92 2.56
CA ARG A 117 5.11 22.35 2.43
C ARG A 117 4.86 23.04 3.76
N SER A 118 4.44 22.28 4.78
CA SER A 118 4.16 22.82 6.12
C SER A 118 5.41 23.01 6.98
N SER A 119 6.61 22.67 6.48
CA SER A 119 7.86 22.89 7.19
C SER A 119 9.04 22.96 6.20
N PRO A 120 9.65 24.14 5.97
CA PRO A 120 10.84 24.28 5.12
C PRO A 120 12.03 23.40 5.57
N ARG A 121 12.09 23.05 6.87
CA ARG A 121 13.08 22.12 7.44
C ARG A 121 12.74 20.63 7.31
N ALA A 122 11.57 20.26 6.79
CA ALA A 122 11.12 18.86 6.70
C ALA A 122 11.98 17.99 5.75
N ASN A 123 12.66 18.61 4.78
CA ASN A 123 13.57 17.89 3.87
C ASN A 123 14.97 17.65 4.46
N TRP A 124 15.40 18.46 5.43
CA TRP A 124 16.76 18.45 5.97
C TRP A 124 16.88 17.80 7.35
N VAL A 125 15.76 17.50 8.00
CA VAL A 125 15.74 16.93 9.34
C VAL A 125 14.82 15.70 9.33
N SER A 126 15.42 14.52 9.34
CA SER A 126 14.71 13.25 9.50
C SER A 126 13.80 13.32 10.73
N GLY A 127 12.48 13.24 10.58
CA GLY A 127 11.52 12.92 11.66
C GLY A 127 11.47 13.81 12.90
N ASN A 128 12.35 14.79 13.08
CA ASN A 128 12.45 15.62 14.28
C ASN A 128 11.49 16.82 14.18
N LYS A 129 10.18 16.56 14.18
CA LYS A 129 9.28 17.52 14.83
C LYS A 129 9.51 17.34 16.34
N ARG A 130 10.12 18.33 16.97
CA ARG A 130 10.01 18.57 18.42
C ARG A 130 8.52 18.79 18.71
N TYR A 131 7.77 17.71 18.91
CA TYR A 131 6.53 17.79 19.67
C TYR A 131 6.93 18.02 21.12
N ALA A 132 6.38 19.08 21.72
CA ALA A 132 6.55 19.40 23.13
C ALA A 132 5.85 18.32 23.98
N GLY A 133 6.49 17.18 24.17
CA GLY A 133 5.93 16.02 24.88
C GLY A 133 6.85 14.82 24.74
N GLY A 134 7.68 14.60 25.75
CA GLY A 134 8.91 13.80 25.71
C GLY A 134 8.79 12.27 25.70
N GLN A 135 7.87 11.64 24.96
CA GLN A 135 7.77 10.16 24.95
C GLN A 135 7.67 9.58 23.52
N ASP A 136 8.47 8.53 23.26
CA ASP A 136 8.50 7.65 22.08
C ASP A 136 9.11 8.15 20.73
N TYR A 137 10.24 8.85 20.78
CA TYR A 137 10.90 9.36 19.56
C TYR A 137 11.59 8.31 18.66
N VAL A 138 12.05 7.18 19.21
CA VAL A 138 12.89 6.22 18.46
C VAL A 138 12.06 5.37 17.49
N ALA A 139 10.90 4.87 17.93
CA ALA A 139 10.03 4.02 17.11
C ALA A 139 9.40 4.79 15.92
N VAL A 140 9.07 6.06 16.11
CA VAL A 140 8.51 6.95 15.06
C VAL A 140 9.58 7.28 14.01
N ASN A 141 10.83 7.49 14.43
CA ASN A 141 11.96 7.72 13.52
C ASN A 141 12.32 6.49 12.68
N PHE A 142 12.28 5.28 13.26
CA PHE A 142 12.55 4.06 12.51
C PHE A 142 11.45 3.78 11.47
N ALA A 143 10.18 3.81 11.88
CA ALA A 143 9.05 3.55 10.97
C ALA A 143 8.98 4.54 9.80
N SER A 144 9.23 5.83 10.05
CA SER A 144 9.23 6.84 8.98
C SER A 144 10.39 6.68 7.99
N ARG A 145 11.58 6.24 8.45
CA ARG A 145 12.74 5.98 7.60
C ARG A 145 12.54 4.77 6.70
N THR A 146 12.00 3.68 7.23
CA THR A 146 11.75 2.45 6.45
C THR A 146 10.56 2.60 5.50
N MET A 147 9.48 3.29 5.88
CA MET A 147 8.31 3.52 5.00
C MET A 147 8.65 4.33 3.74
N ARG A 148 9.68 5.19 3.79
CA ARG A 148 10.17 5.95 2.62
C ARG A 148 10.76 5.04 1.53
N TRP A 149 11.29 3.88 1.91
CA TRP A 149 11.91 2.92 1.00
C TRP A 149 10.99 1.77 0.66
N THR A 150 10.35 1.16 1.68
CA THR A 150 9.48 -0.01 1.49
C THR A 150 8.29 0.29 0.59
N GLY A 151 7.66 1.48 0.71
CA GLY A 151 6.55 1.87 -0.18
C GLY A 151 6.92 1.85 -1.67
N PRO A 152 7.96 2.59 -2.10
CA PRO A 152 8.45 2.53 -3.48
C PRO A 152 8.92 1.13 -3.92
N ILE A 153 9.61 0.37 -3.04
CA ILE A 153 10.05 -0.99 -3.36
C ILE A 153 8.84 -1.89 -3.64
N VAL A 154 7.81 -1.85 -2.79
CA VAL A 154 6.56 -2.60 -3.01
C VAL A 154 5.86 -2.14 -4.29
N GLY A 155 5.86 -0.83 -4.58
CA GLY A 155 5.29 -0.30 -5.82
C GLY A 155 5.98 -0.85 -7.08
N LEU A 156 7.32 -0.86 -7.09
CA LEU A 156 8.11 -1.46 -8.17
C LEU A 156 7.92 -2.97 -8.25
N TYR A 157 7.85 -3.65 -7.10
CA TYR A 157 7.60 -5.08 -7.04
C TYR A 157 6.24 -5.45 -7.63
N VAL A 158 5.17 -4.71 -7.34
CA VAL A 158 3.86 -4.99 -7.96
C VAL A 158 3.93 -4.88 -9.48
N LEU A 159 4.63 -3.87 -10.02
CA LEU A 159 4.82 -3.75 -11.46
C LEU A 159 5.61 -4.93 -12.04
N PHE A 160 6.72 -5.30 -11.40
CA PHE A 160 7.53 -6.46 -11.80
C PHE A 160 6.73 -7.77 -11.72
N HIS A 161 6.01 -7.99 -10.63
CA HIS A 161 5.19 -9.18 -10.39
C HIS A 161 4.10 -9.35 -11.47
N LEU A 162 3.44 -8.26 -11.87
CA LEU A 162 2.50 -8.28 -12.98
C LEU A 162 3.21 -8.53 -14.32
N ALA A 163 4.34 -7.88 -14.56
CA ALA A 163 5.12 -8.09 -15.79
C ALA A 163 5.57 -9.54 -15.95
N ASP A 164 6.06 -10.12 -14.87
CA ASP A 164 6.54 -11.49 -14.79
C ASP A 164 5.39 -12.51 -14.97
N LEU A 165 4.42 -12.57 -14.05
CA LEU A 165 3.44 -13.67 -14.01
C LEU A 165 2.11 -13.37 -14.72
N THR A 166 1.78 -12.10 -14.97
CA THR A 166 0.55 -11.73 -15.70
C THR A 166 0.80 -11.49 -17.18
N TRP A 167 1.94 -10.89 -17.53
CA TRP A 167 2.28 -10.56 -18.92
C TRP A 167 3.39 -11.43 -19.51
N GLY A 168 4.06 -12.28 -18.72
CA GLY A 168 5.07 -13.20 -19.21
C GLY A 168 6.35 -12.54 -19.71
N TRP A 169 6.67 -11.31 -19.27
CA TRP A 169 7.83 -10.57 -19.75
C TRP A 169 9.16 -11.26 -19.45
N TRP A 170 9.28 -11.91 -18.30
CA TRP A 170 10.50 -12.61 -17.93
C TRP A 170 10.66 -13.92 -18.70
N LEU A 171 9.61 -14.73 -18.75
CA LEU A 171 9.60 -16.04 -19.40
C LEU A 171 9.59 -15.97 -20.93
N GLY A 172 9.07 -14.88 -21.51
CA GLY A 172 9.04 -14.69 -22.96
C GLY A 172 8.30 -15.83 -23.67
N GLY A 173 9.02 -16.62 -24.46
CA GLY A 173 8.46 -17.74 -25.23
C GLY A 173 7.98 -18.92 -24.37
N ASP A 174 8.51 -19.05 -23.15
CA ASP A 174 8.17 -20.15 -22.24
C ASP A 174 6.92 -19.86 -21.40
N TYR A 175 6.32 -18.67 -21.55
CA TYR A 175 5.09 -18.30 -20.86
C TYR A 175 3.88 -19.03 -21.45
N VAL A 176 3.19 -19.83 -20.63
CA VAL A 176 2.00 -20.58 -21.04
C VAL A 176 0.75 -19.97 -20.43
N ARG A 177 -0.08 -19.30 -21.25
CA ARG A 177 -1.28 -18.62 -20.75
C ARG A 177 -2.27 -19.61 -20.15
N GLY A 178 -2.59 -19.43 -18.87
CA GLY A 178 -3.55 -20.26 -18.15
C GLY A 178 -2.91 -21.34 -17.28
N ASP A 179 -1.64 -21.69 -17.52
CA ASP A 179 -0.88 -22.62 -16.68
C ASP A 179 -0.14 -21.86 -15.59
N VAL A 180 -0.79 -21.69 -14.44
CA VAL A 180 -0.25 -20.93 -13.31
C VAL A 180 0.93 -21.66 -12.69
N TYR A 181 0.86 -22.99 -12.55
CA TYR A 181 1.93 -23.78 -11.95
C TYR A 181 3.23 -23.63 -12.74
N HIS A 182 3.18 -23.93 -14.05
CA HIS A 182 4.34 -23.84 -14.94
C HIS A 182 4.99 -22.45 -14.89
N ASN A 183 4.19 -21.39 -15.07
CA ASN A 183 4.73 -20.02 -15.10
C ASN A 183 5.37 -19.61 -13.77
N VAL A 184 4.80 -20.02 -12.64
CA VAL A 184 5.36 -19.70 -11.32
C VAL A 184 6.67 -20.44 -11.09
N VAL A 185 6.69 -21.76 -11.33
CA VAL A 185 7.88 -22.61 -11.10
C VAL A 185 9.01 -22.23 -12.03
N GLU A 186 8.74 -22.07 -13.32
CA GLU A 186 9.76 -21.70 -14.31
C GLU A 186 10.37 -20.33 -14.00
N SER A 187 9.53 -19.33 -13.68
CA SER A 187 10.03 -17.99 -13.37
C SER A 187 10.86 -17.98 -12.08
N LEU A 188 10.37 -18.63 -11.02
CA LEU A 188 11.05 -18.69 -9.73
C LEU A 188 12.27 -19.61 -9.72
N SER A 189 12.46 -20.46 -10.72
CA SER A 189 13.70 -21.24 -10.92
C SER A 189 14.88 -20.35 -11.29
N SER A 190 14.61 -19.15 -11.83
CA SER A 190 15.62 -18.14 -12.05
C SER A 190 16.07 -17.47 -10.73
N ILE A 191 17.34 -17.67 -10.34
CA ILE A 191 17.92 -17.10 -9.12
C ILE A 191 17.70 -15.57 -9.02
N PRO A 192 17.93 -14.76 -10.07
CA PRO A 192 17.66 -13.33 -10.01
C PRO A 192 16.20 -13.00 -9.68
N VAL A 193 15.24 -13.71 -10.28
CA VAL A 193 13.80 -13.50 -10.01
C VAL A 193 13.49 -13.87 -8.56
N ALA A 194 13.94 -15.04 -8.10
CA ALA A 194 13.74 -15.47 -6.72
C ALA A 194 14.26 -14.43 -5.72
N ILE A 195 15.44 -13.86 -5.94
CA ILE A 195 16.00 -12.79 -5.09
C ILE A 195 15.10 -11.55 -5.09
N ILE A 196 14.60 -11.12 -6.25
CA ILE A 196 13.67 -9.97 -6.35
C ILE A 196 12.42 -10.22 -5.51
N TYR A 197 11.80 -11.41 -5.66
CA TYR A 197 10.61 -11.78 -4.88
C TYR A 197 10.90 -11.82 -3.38
N ILE A 198 12.03 -12.37 -2.95
CA ILE A 198 12.41 -12.43 -1.53
C ILE A 198 12.59 -11.02 -0.96
N VAL A 199 13.42 -10.18 -1.59
CA VAL A 199 13.71 -8.82 -1.11
C VAL A 199 12.43 -7.97 -1.07
N ALA A 200 11.59 -8.09 -2.10
CA ALA A 200 10.34 -7.36 -2.15
C ALA A 200 9.34 -7.80 -1.09
N ASN A 201 9.24 -9.10 -0.80
CA ASN A 201 8.34 -9.60 0.24
C ASN A 201 8.82 -9.26 1.66
N VAL A 202 10.14 -9.18 1.88
CA VAL A 202 10.70 -8.60 3.11
C VAL A 202 10.28 -7.13 3.25
N ALA A 203 10.42 -6.35 2.18
CA ALA A 203 9.98 -4.95 2.18
C ALA A 203 8.47 -4.81 2.41
N LEU A 204 7.65 -5.69 1.80
CA LEU A 204 6.20 -5.75 1.97
C LEU A 204 5.82 -6.07 3.41
N SER A 205 6.47 -7.04 4.05
CA SER A 205 6.22 -7.39 5.45
C SER A 205 6.50 -6.20 6.38
N VAL A 206 7.64 -5.53 6.20
CA VAL A 206 7.96 -4.31 6.96
C VAL A 206 6.94 -3.20 6.70
N HIS A 207 6.50 -3.04 5.45
CA HIS A 207 5.47 -2.08 5.07
C HIS A 207 4.13 -2.36 5.77
N ILE A 208 3.68 -3.62 5.76
CA ILE A 208 2.43 -4.06 6.40
C ILE A 208 2.49 -3.85 7.90
N TYR A 209 3.58 -4.24 8.56
CA TYR A 209 3.75 -4.07 9.99
C TYR A 209 3.56 -2.60 10.42
N HIS A 210 4.21 -1.67 9.71
CA HIS A 210 4.07 -0.24 9.97
C HIS A 210 2.70 0.33 9.55
N GLY A 211 2.19 -0.11 8.40
CA GLY A 211 0.90 0.32 7.85
C GLY A 211 -0.25 -0.03 8.79
N MET A 212 -0.25 -1.25 9.34
CA MET A 212 -1.31 -1.72 10.23
C MET A 212 -1.30 -0.97 11.57
N TRP A 213 -0.12 -0.69 12.12
CA TRP A 213 0.03 0.17 13.29
C TRP A 213 -0.54 1.58 13.05
N SER A 214 -0.19 2.20 11.92
CA SER A 214 -0.67 3.54 11.53
C SER A 214 -2.19 3.57 11.27
N ALA A 215 -2.74 2.50 10.70
CA ALA A 215 -4.17 2.38 10.42
C ALA A 215 -4.98 2.36 11.72
N PHE A 216 -4.57 1.60 12.74
CA PHE A 216 -5.24 1.61 14.05
C PHE A 216 -5.26 2.99 14.70
N GLN A 217 -4.18 3.76 14.56
CA GLN A 217 -4.13 5.14 15.06
C GLN A 217 -5.08 6.06 14.29
N THR A 218 -5.16 5.91 12.97
CA THR A 218 -6.00 6.74 12.11
C THR A 218 -7.49 6.49 12.33
N LEU A 219 -7.88 5.23 12.56
CA LEU A 219 -9.27 4.84 12.78
C LEU A 219 -9.75 5.06 14.23
N GLY A 220 -8.94 5.68 15.08
CA GLY A 220 -9.32 6.00 16.47
C GLY A 220 -9.24 4.80 17.43
N VAL A 221 -8.78 3.63 16.97
CA VAL A 221 -8.52 2.46 17.81
C VAL A 221 -7.15 2.63 18.49
N ASN A 222 -6.97 3.74 19.22
CA ASN A 222 -5.73 4.08 19.92
C ASN A 222 -5.93 4.24 21.44
N ASN A 223 -5.75 3.14 22.16
CA ASN A 223 -5.76 3.11 23.62
C ASN A 223 -4.47 2.42 24.14
N PRO A 224 -3.65 3.06 24.99
CA PRO A 224 -2.40 2.49 25.51
C PRO A 224 -2.51 1.05 26.02
N ARG A 225 -3.66 0.68 26.63
CA ARG A 225 -3.91 -0.69 27.11
C ARG A 225 -3.90 -1.74 26.00
N PHE A 226 -4.32 -1.39 24.79
CA PHE A 226 -4.37 -2.28 23.62
C PHE A 226 -3.14 -2.15 22.71
N ASN A 227 -2.10 -1.39 23.09
CA ASN A 227 -0.91 -1.22 22.24
C ASN A 227 -0.18 -2.55 22.02
N HIS A 228 -0.05 -3.38 23.05
CA HIS A 228 0.63 -4.67 22.95
C HIS A 228 -0.12 -5.65 22.04
N LEU A 229 -1.46 -5.71 22.15
CA LEU A 229 -2.30 -6.52 21.29
C LEU A 229 -2.20 -6.08 19.82
N ARG A 230 -2.27 -4.77 19.55
CA ARG A 230 -2.18 -4.23 18.19
C ARG A 230 -0.81 -4.49 17.55
N ARG A 231 0.28 -4.39 18.33
CA ARG A 231 1.62 -4.76 17.87
C ARG A 231 1.76 -6.25 17.62
N GLY A 232 1.28 -7.08 18.55
CA GLY A 232 1.27 -8.54 18.38
C GLY A 232 0.53 -8.96 17.12
N LEU A 233 -0.65 -8.42 16.87
CA LEU A 233 -1.43 -8.68 15.66
C LEU A 233 -0.67 -8.24 14.40
N ALA A 234 -0.06 -7.05 14.39
CA ALA A 234 0.75 -6.57 13.27
C ALA A 234 1.94 -7.48 12.98
N THR A 235 2.64 -7.94 14.02
CA THR A 235 3.76 -8.87 13.89
C THR A 235 3.30 -10.22 13.34
N VAL A 236 2.22 -10.79 13.87
CA VAL A 236 1.72 -12.10 13.43
C VAL A 236 1.27 -12.06 11.98
N ILE A 237 0.48 -11.05 11.59
CA ILE A 237 0.01 -10.92 10.21
C ILE A 237 1.17 -10.66 9.25
N ALA A 238 2.05 -9.70 9.54
CA ALA A 238 3.19 -9.39 8.69
C ALA A 238 4.20 -10.55 8.59
N GLY A 239 4.43 -11.26 9.70
CA GLY A 239 5.31 -12.42 9.78
C GLY A 239 4.74 -13.64 9.05
N GLY A 240 3.44 -13.90 9.19
CA GLY A 240 2.75 -14.96 8.46
C GLY A 240 2.81 -14.75 6.95
N ILE A 241 2.53 -13.52 6.49
CA ILE A 241 2.67 -13.15 5.07
C ILE A 241 4.11 -13.31 4.59
N LEU A 242 5.08 -12.91 5.40
CA LEU A 242 6.49 -13.06 5.07
C LEU A 242 6.87 -14.53 4.87
N VAL A 243 6.54 -15.38 5.85
CA VAL A 243 6.88 -16.81 5.80
C VAL A 243 6.18 -17.48 4.61
N GLY A 244 4.89 -17.23 4.42
CA GLY A 244 4.14 -17.80 3.29
C GLY A 244 4.64 -17.33 1.93
N ASN A 245 4.98 -16.05 1.77
CA ASN A 245 5.46 -15.57 0.47
C ASN A 245 6.92 -15.93 0.18
N LEU A 246 7.76 -16.08 1.20
CA LEU A 246 9.15 -16.52 1.03
C LEU A 246 9.25 -18.02 0.78
N SER A 247 8.29 -18.83 1.24
CA SER A 247 8.33 -20.26 1.00
C SER A 247 8.25 -20.61 -0.48
N PHE A 248 7.55 -19.84 -1.32
CA PHE A 248 7.46 -20.13 -2.77
C PHE A 248 8.83 -20.10 -3.48
N PRO A 249 9.57 -18.97 -3.52
CA PRO A 249 10.87 -18.93 -4.19
C PRO A 249 11.89 -19.89 -3.54
N ILE A 250 11.86 -20.06 -2.21
CA ILE A 250 12.80 -20.95 -1.53
C ILE A 250 12.55 -22.41 -1.91
N MET A 251 11.29 -22.86 -1.94
CA MET A 251 10.96 -24.26 -2.22
C MET A 251 11.15 -24.62 -3.69
N VAL A 252 10.93 -23.68 -4.62
CA VAL A 252 11.28 -23.85 -6.04
C VAL A 252 12.79 -23.97 -6.20
N GLN A 253 13.57 -23.07 -5.60
CA GLN A 253 15.04 -23.12 -5.65
C GLN A 253 15.62 -24.37 -4.98
N ALA A 254 14.92 -24.93 -3.98
CA ALA A 254 15.30 -26.19 -3.33
C ALA A 254 14.91 -27.44 -4.15
N GLY A 255 14.18 -27.29 -5.25
CA GLY A 255 13.70 -28.40 -6.08
C GLY A 255 12.58 -29.23 -5.44
N VAL A 256 11.94 -28.73 -4.37
CA VAL A 256 10.80 -29.41 -3.74
C VAL A 256 9.51 -29.17 -4.53
N VAL A 257 9.40 -27.99 -5.15
CA VAL A 257 8.35 -27.67 -6.13
C VAL A 257 9.05 -27.51 -7.47
N ALA A 258 8.73 -28.40 -8.41
CA ALA A 258 9.32 -28.48 -9.75
C ALA A 258 8.25 -28.91 -10.77
#